data_AF-A0A2T6AQ71-F1
#
_entry.id   AF-A0A2T6AQ71-F1
#
_cell.length_a   1.000
_cell.length_b   1.000
_cell.length_c   1.000
_cell.angle_alpha   90.00
_cell.angle_beta   90.00
_cell.angle_gamma   90.00
#
_symmetry.space_group_name_H-M   'P 1'
#
loop_
_entity.id
_entity.type
_entity.pdbx_description
1 polymer ?
#
loop_
_entity_poly.entity_id
_entity_poly.type
_entity_poly.pdbx_seq_one_letter_code
_entity_poly.pdbx_strand_id
1 'polypeptide(L)'
;MGLRCLLEAGISSRICYKITYQYATRLKTRRQPGMKEQDMRKHSMTRIGAFASLAILALAAPAVAQQKAPHDHGHAHAHAADDAVYKGYFEDSQIAARALSDWEGDWQSVYPLLMGGALDPVMQHKAEHGEKTAADYRAYYETGYRTDVDRIEIHGDKVSFHSAAGTVSGSYADDGYEILTYEKGNRGVRYVFRKVAGDAGAPAFIQFSDHAIAPVKAGHYHLYWGNDRAALLEELTNWPTYYPADLTESQIVAEMLAH
;
A
#
# COMPACT_ATOMS: atom_id res chain seq x y z
N MET A 1 57.18 -9.80 -8.25
CA MET A 1 57.42 -11.17 -7.76
C MET A 1 56.22 -12.01 -8.18
N GLY A 2 56.42 -13.02 -9.03
CA GLY A 2 55.48 -14.14 -9.24
C GLY A 2 54.39 -14.00 -10.31
N LEU A 3 54.68 -14.50 -11.52
CA LEU A 3 53.81 -14.76 -12.66
C LEU A 3 53.35 -16.25 -12.65
N ARG A 4 52.11 -16.58 -13.04
CA ARG A 4 51.61 -17.89 -13.57
C ARG A 4 50.08 -17.73 -13.77
N CYS A 5 49.45 -17.62 -14.94
CA CYS A 5 49.55 -18.23 -16.27
C CYS A 5 49.03 -19.69 -16.33
N LEU A 6 47.87 -19.86 -17.01
CA LEU A 6 47.34 -20.99 -17.83
C LEU A 6 45.81 -20.71 -17.97
N LEU A 7 45.23 -20.13 -19.04
CA LEU A 7 45.16 -20.43 -20.48
C LEU A 7 44.47 -21.77 -20.81
N GLU A 8 43.22 -21.67 -21.32
CA GLU A 8 42.56 -22.38 -22.43
C GLU A 8 41.06 -21.97 -22.40
N ALA A 9 40.33 -21.57 -23.44
CA ALA A 9 40.47 -21.67 -24.88
C ALA A 9 39.93 -20.39 -25.57
N GLY A 10 40.55 -20.02 -26.70
CA GLY A 10 40.28 -18.76 -27.38
C GLY A 10 39.10 -18.79 -28.34
N ILE A 11 38.40 -17.65 -28.45
CA ILE A 11 37.74 -17.19 -29.68
C ILE A 11 38.02 -15.68 -29.87
N SER A 12 38.79 -15.40 -30.91
CA SER A 12 38.85 -14.22 -31.79
C SER A 12 38.80 -12.79 -31.23
N SER A 13 39.99 -12.19 -31.19
CA SER A 13 40.26 -10.75 -31.22
C SER A 13 39.75 -10.08 -32.51
N ARG A 14 38.64 -9.35 -32.42
CA ARG A 14 38.45 -8.06 -33.10
C ARG A 14 37.59 -7.15 -32.21
N ILE A 15 38.10 -5.95 -31.96
CA ILE A 15 37.52 -4.81 -31.22
C ILE A 15 38.12 -4.64 -29.82
N CYS A 16 39.40 -4.25 -29.86
CA CYS A 16 40.16 -3.65 -28.78
C CYS A 16 40.16 -2.12 -29.03
N TYR A 17 39.78 -1.35 -28.00
CA TYR A 17 40.17 0.05 -27.72
C TYR A 17 39.78 1.22 -28.66
N LYS A 18 38.90 2.10 -28.13
CA LYS A 18 38.87 3.58 -28.16
C LYS A 18 37.41 3.97 -27.80
N ILE A 19 37.11 4.53 -26.64
CA ILE A 19 37.16 5.98 -26.36
C ILE A 19 37.39 6.19 -24.85
N THR A 20 38.39 7.02 -24.57
CA THR A 20 38.84 7.53 -23.27
C THR A 20 37.97 8.66 -22.73
N TYR A 21 37.80 8.69 -21.41
CA TYR A 21 37.99 9.82 -20.47
C TYR A 21 37.81 11.28 -20.92
N GLN A 22 37.15 12.06 -20.05
CA GLN A 22 37.01 13.53 -19.89
C GLN A 22 35.52 13.93 -20.03
N TYR A 23 34.82 14.49 -19.04
CA TYR A 23 35.17 15.64 -18.23
C TYR A 23 34.54 15.60 -16.83
N ALA A 24 35.37 15.70 -15.79
CA ALA A 24 35.00 16.23 -14.49
C ALA A 24 35.40 17.71 -14.42
N THR A 25 34.63 18.49 -13.66
CA THR A 25 34.84 19.87 -13.18
C THR A 25 34.56 21.04 -14.15
N ARG A 26 33.46 21.77 -13.86
CA ARG A 26 33.51 23.24 -13.74
C ARG A 26 32.40 23.77 -12.84
N LEU A 27 32.82 24.33 -11.71
CA LEU A 27 32.08 25.28 -10.89
C LEU A 27 31.53 26.43 -11.73
N LYS A 28 30.28 26.82 -11.49
CA LYS A 28 29.86 28.23 -11.30
C LYS A 28 28.38 28.32 -10.94
N THR A 29 28.16 28.70 -9.68
CA THR A 29 27.04 29.53 -9.21
C THR A 29 26.55 30.51 -10.28
N ARG A 30 25.25 30.48 -10.60
CA ARG A 30 24.60 31.56 -11.36
C ARG A 30 23.43 32.12 -10.54
N ARG A 31 23.66 33.33 -10.05
CA ARG A 31 22.67 34.24 -9.46
C ARG A 31 21.55 34.52 -10.46
N GLN A 32 20.32 34.63 -9.97
CA GLN A 32 19.23 35.33 -10.64
C GLN A 32 19.56 36.83 -10.76
N PRO A 33 19.29 37.48 -11.90
CA PRO A 33 19.34 38.93 -12.00
C PRO A 33 18.03 39.55 -11.48
N GLY A 34 18.16 40.74 -10.91
CA GLY A 34 17.18 41.35 -10.03
C GLY A 34 15.86 41.78 -10.66
N MET A 35 14.86 41.88 -9.77
CA MET A 35 13.65 42.66 -9.99
C MET A 35 13.70 43.83 -9.02
N LYS A 36 13.50 45.03 -9.56
CA LYS A 36 13.70 46.31 -8.89
C LYS A 36 12.65 46.52 -7.80
N GLU A 37 13.14 47.04 -6.68
CA GLU A 37 12.39 47.70 -5.62
C GLU A 37 11.91 49.07 -6.11
N GLN A 38 10.62 49.39 -5.94
CA GLN A 38 10.02 50.71 -5.64
C GLN A 38 8.54 50.76 -6.03
N ASP A 39 7.63 50.74 -5.03
CA ASP A 39 6.60 51.79 -4.81
C ASP A 39 5.90 51.49 -3.46
N MET A 40 6.29 52.14 -2.37
CA MET A 40 5.68 53.38 -1.84
C MET A 40 4.24 53.17 -1.31
N ARG A 41 4.10 52.85 -0.01
CA ARG A 41 3.72 53.78 1.09
C ARG A 41 2.28 54.34 1.03
N LYS A 42 1.59 54.12 2.17
CA LYS A 42 0.50 54.90 2.81
C LYS A 42 -0.93 54.44 2.54
N HIS A 43 -1.62 54.02 3.60
CA HIS A 43 -2.70 54.76 4.29
C HIS A 43 -3.13 53.91 5.52
N SER A 44 -2.65 54.26 6.72
CA SER A 44 -3.37 55.05 7.74
C SER A 44 -4.50 54.30 8.46
N MET A 45 -4.16 53.76 9.63
CA MET A 45 -5.08 53.63 10.77
C MET A 45 -5.75 54.98 11.05
N THR A 46 -7.03 54.98 11.43
CA THR A 46 -7.63 55.67 12.60
C THR A 46 -9.15 55.66 12.44
N ARG A 47 -9.90 55.06 13.37
CA ARG A 47 -10.89 55.77 14.21
C ARG A 47 -11.60 54.84 15.19
N ILE A 48 -11.42 55.20 16.44
CA ILE A 48 -12.12 54.80 17.66
C ILE A 48 -13.57 55.31 17.60
N GLY A 49 -14.50 54.54 18.16
CA GLY A 49 -15.86 54.97 18.47
C GLY A 49 -16.55 54.00 19.43
N ALA A 50 -16.40 54.24 20.73
CA ALA A 50 -17.14 53.58 21.80
C ALA A 50 -18.47 54.31 22.04
N PHE A 51 -19.58 53.59 22.29
CA PHE A 51 -20.70 54.06 23.12
C PHE A 51 -21.44 52.87 23.74
N ALA A 52 -21.83 53.08 24.99
CA ALA A 52 -22.20 52.09 26.00
C ALA A 52 -23.73 51.98 26.20
N SER A 53 -24.12 50.98 27.00
CA SER A 53 -25.42 50.79 27.71
C SER A 53 -26.58 50.30 26.82
N LEU A 54 -27.48 49.41 27.24
CA LEU A 54 -28.21 49.37 28.51
C LEU A 54 -28.83 47.97 28.73
N ALA A 55 -28.98 47.55 29.98
CA ALA A 55 -29.69 46.35 30.42
C ALA A 55 -31.23 46.50 30.31
N ILE A 56 -31.94 45.41 29.94
CA ILE A 56 -33.37 45.22 30.24
C ILE A 56 -33.60 43.78 30.72
N LEU A 57 -34.31 43.70 31.85
CA LEU A 57 -34.68 42.53 32.64
C LEU A 57 -36.12 42.08 32.29
N ALA A 58 -36.36 40.77 32.45
CA ALA A 58 -37.63 40.07 32.68
C ALA A 58 -38.57 39.76 31.50
N LEU A 59 -38.83 38.46 31.28
CA LEU A 59 -40.09 37.81 31.70
C LEU A 59 -39.97 36.27 31.56
N ALA A 60 -40.41 35.57 32.61
CA ALA A 60 -40.45 34.12 32.71
C ALA A 60 -41.56 33.51 31.83
N ALA A 61 -41.26 32.40 31.16
CA ALA A 61 -42.24 31.52 30.52
C ALA A 61 -42.21 30.13 31.21
N PRO A 62 -43.35 29.46 31.42
CA PRO A 62 -43.37 28.14 32.02
C PRO A 62 -42.91 27.08 31.01
N ALA A 63 -42.21 26.08 31.55
CA ALA A 63 -41.74 24.91 30.84
C ALA A 63 -42.91 24.09 30.25
N VAL A 64 -42.82 23.79 28.96
CA VAL A 64 -43.39 22.56 28.38
C VAL A 64 -42.20 21.73 27.93
N ALA A 65 -41.84 20.76 28.76
CA ALA A 65 -40.84 19.75 28.43
C ALA A 65 -41.43 18.83 27.35
N GLN A 66 -41.09 19.08 26.10
CA GLN A 66 -41.27 18.11 25.03
C GLN A 66 -40.13 17.10 25.16
N GLN A 67 -40.39 15.97 25.81
CA GLN A 67 -39.51 14.80 25.79
C GLN A 67 -39.41 14.30 24.35
N LYS A 68 -38.47 14.86 23.61
CA LYS A 68 -37.94 14.25 22.40
C LYS A 68 -36.90 13.25 22.89
N ALA A 69 -37.29 11.98 22.96
CA ALA A 69 -36.32 10.90 23.12
C ALA A 69 -35.25 11.10 22.02
N PRO A 70 -33.96 11.26 22.35
CA PRO A 70 -32.93 11.12 21.35
C PRO A 70 -32.93 9.64 20.97
N HIS A 71 -33.32 9.35 19.75
CA HIS A 71 -32.91 8.11 19.11
C HIS A 71 -31.39 8.20 18.97
N ASP A 72 -30.69 7.68 19.98
CA ASP A 72 -29.27 7.43 19.92
C ASP A 72 -29.07 6.31 18.91
N HIS A 73 -28.88 6.70 17.64
CA HIS A 73 -28.41 5.77 16.64
C HIS A 73 -26.94 5.49 16.95
N GLY A 74 -26.72 4.43 17.74
CA GLY A 74 -25.42 3.86 18.03
C GLY A 74 -24.73 3.40 16.74
N HIS A 75 -24.08 4.33 16.05
CA HIS A 75 -23.18 4.06 14.92
C HIS A 75 -21.75 3.75 15.38
N ALA A 76 -21.48 3.71 16.69
CA ALA A 76 -20.14 3.50 17.23
C ALA A 76 -19.71 2.02 17.28
N HIS A 77 -20.63 1.06 17.12
CA HIS A 77 -20.33 -0.37 17.29
C HIS A 77 -19.85 -1.07 16.01
N ALA A 78 -20.22 -0.59 14.82
CA ALA A 78 -19.82 -1.22 13.56
C ALA A 78 -18.32 -0.99 13.27
N HIS A 79 -17.85 0.24 13.42
CA HIS A 79 -16.44 0.58 13.15
C HIS A 79 -15.44 -0.15 14.05
N ALA A 80 -15.80 -0.41 15.32
CA ALA A 80 -14.94 -1.12 16.25
C ALA A 80 -14.83 -2.62 15.93
N ALA A 81 -15.92 -3.23 15.45
CA ALA A 81 -15.91 -4.64 15.04
C ALA A 81 -15.08 -4.84 13.76
N ASP A 82 -15.23 -3.94 12.78
CA ASP A 82 -14.47 -3.98 11.53
C ASP A 82 -12.97 -3.78 11.77
N ASP A 83 -12.60 -2.86 12.68
CA ASP A 83 -11.21 -2.63 13.09
C ASP A 83 -10.59 -3.84 13.80
N ALA A 84 -11.35 -4.55 14.65
CA ALA A 84 -10.88 -5.77 15.29
C ALA A 84 -10.61 -6.89 14.27
N VAL A 85 -11.53 -7.09 13.32
CA VAL A 85 -11.38 -8.05 12.21
C VAL A 85 -10.13 -7.71 11.39
N TYR A 86 -9.97 -6.45 11.00
CA TYR A 86 -8.82 -5.98 10.23
C TYR A 86 -7.48 -6.25 10.94
N LYS A 87 -7.47 -6.11 12.27
CA LYS A 87 -6.32 -6.41 13.15
C LYS A 87 -6.10 -7.91 13.40
N GLY A 88 -6.96 -8.77 12.88
CA GLY A 88 -6.86 -10.22 13.00
C GLY A 88 -7.51 -10.81 14.26
N TYR A 89 -8.47 -10.12 14.86
CA TYR A 89 -9.23 -10.59 16.02
C TYR A 89 -10.69 -10.79 15.63
N PHE A 90 -11.08 -12.05 15.45
CA PHE A 90 -12.41 -12.48 15.01
C PHE A 90 -12.68 -13.89 15.53
N GLU A 91 -13.93 -14.34 15.42
CA GLU A 91 -14.40 -15.70 15.73
C GLU A 91 -14.59 -16.52 14.45
N ASP A 92 -14.44 -17.84 14.53
CA ASP A 92 -14.55 -18.73 13.35
C ASP A 92 -15.93 -18.67 12.70
N SER A 93 -16.98 -18.44 13.49
CA SER A 93 -18.36 -18.29 12.99
C SER A 93 -18.58 -17.04 12.15
N GLN A 94 -17.65 -16.08 12.16
CA GLN A 94 -17.72 -14.87 11.33
C GLN A 94 -17.10 -15.08 9.95
N ILE A 95 -16.37 -16.18 9.75
CA ILE A 95 -15.66 -16.44 8.50
C ILE A 95 -16.62 -17.02 7.47
N ALA A 96 -16.58 -16.49 6.25
CA ALA A 96 -17.38 -16.98 5.15
C ALA A 96 -16.52 -17.14 3.89
N ALA A 97 -16.87 -18.14 3.07
CA ALA A 97 -16.24 -18.32 1.76
C ALA A 97 -16.42 -17.09 0.88
N ARG A 98 -15.44 -16.82 0.02
CA ARG A 98 -15.40 -15.66 -0.87
C ARG A 98 -15.15 -16.10 -2.30
N ALA A 99 -15.75 -15.40 -3.24
CA ALA A 99 -15.57 -15.66 -4.67
C ALA A 99 -14.41 -14.83 -5.22
N LEU A 100 -13.77 -15.30 -6.30
CA LEU A 100 -12.68 -14.56 -6.96
C LEU A 100 -13.11 -13.14 -7.38
N SER A 101 -14.40 -12.94 -7.64
CA SER A 101 -14.98 -11.64 -7.95
C SER A 101 -14.74 -10.58 -6.88
N ASP A 102 -14.46 -10.96 -5.62
CA ASP A 102 -14.14 -10.02 -4.56
C ASP A 102 -12.83 -9.25 -4.83
N TRP A 103 -11.94 -9.82 -5.65
CA TRP A 103 -10.68 -9.22 -6.11
C TRP A 103 -10.71 -8.83 -7.60
N GLU A 104 -11.88 -8.84 -8.26
CA GLU A 104 -12.00 -8.44 -9.66
C GLU A 104 -11.54 -6.99 -9.86
N GLY A 105 -10.66 -6.77 -10.84
CA GLY A 105 -10.07 -5.47 -11.09
C GLY A 105 -8.69 -5.53 -11.74
N ASP A 106 -8.10 -4.36 -11.89
CA ASP A 106 -6.72 -4.16 -12.34
C ASP A 106 -5.90 -3.62 -11.17
N TRP A 107 -4.72 -4.21 -10.96
CA TRP A 107 -3.97 -4.05 -9.73
C TRP A 107 -2.48 -3.79 -10.01
N GLN A 108 -1.90 -2.82 -9.30
CA GLN A 108 -0.49 -2.46 -9.38
C GLN A 108 0.28 -2.89 -8.13
N SER A 109 1.49 -3.41 -8.34
CA SER A 109 2.42 -3.74 -7.25
C SER A 109 2.92 -2.47 -6.56
N VAL A 110 3.01 -2.50 -5.23
CA VAL A 110 3.61 -1.39 -4.45
C VAL A 110 5.13 -1.47 -4.37
N TYR A 111 5.75 -2.56 -4.85
CA TYR A 111 7.19 -2.75 -4.77
C TYR A 111 8.00 -1.65 -5.49
N PRO A 112 7.65 -1.20 -6.71
CA PRO A 112 8.30 -0.08 -7.35
C PRO A 112 8.22 1.23 -6.54
N LEU A 113 7.10 1.46 -5.83
CA LEU A 113 6.91 2.64 -4.99
C LEU A 113 7.85 2.61 -3.77
N LEU A 114 8.00 1.45 -3.14
CA LEU A 114 8.98 1.28 -2.07
C LEU A 114 10.40 1.54 -2.60
N MET A 115 10.78 0.89 -3.70
CA MET A 115 12.13 1.01 -4.26
C MET A 115 12.43 2.44 -4.75
N GLY A 116 11.43 3.16 -5.25
CA GLY A 116 11.53 4.56 -5.66
C GLY A 116 11.55 5.58 -4.51
N GLY A 117 11.30 5.16 -3.27
CA GLY A 117 11.29 6.03 -2.08
C GLY A 117 9.96 6.73 -1.80
N ALA A 118 8.94 6.50 -2.63
CA ALA A 118 7.60 7.07 -2.44
C ALA A 118 6.97 6.69 -1.09
N LEU A 119 7.27 5.48 -0.60
CA LEU A 119 6.75 4.97 0.67
C LEU A 119 7.62 5.35 1.89
N ASP A 120 8.68 6.15 1.72
CA ASP A 120 9.52 6.57 2.85
C ASP A 120 8.73 7.29 3.97
N PRO A 121 7.74 8.16 3.69
CA PRO A 121 6.88 8.74 4.73
C PRO A 121 6.10 7.68 5.53
N VAL A 122 5.67 6.59 4.89
CA VAL A 122 4.98 5.47 5.56
C VAL A 122 5.94 4.78 6.53
N MET A 123 7.18 4.54 6.12
CA MET A 123 8.20 3.91 6.98
C MET A 123 8.57 4.80 8.16
N GLN A 124 8.66 6.12 7.95
CA GLN A 124 8.87 7.10 9.01
C GLN A 124 7.72 7.09 10.02
N HIS A 125 6.48 7.15 9.52
CA HIS A 125 5.30 7.10 10.37
C HIS A 125 5.22 5.82 11.23
N LYS A 126 5.56 4.66 10.65
CA LYS A 126 5.62 3.39 11.40
C LYS A 126 6.77 3.36 12.42
N ALA A 127 7.88 4.04 12.15
CA ALA A 127 8.99 4.16 13.10
C ALA A 127 8.65 5.07 14.29
N GLU A 128 7.84 6.11 14.10
CA GLU A 128 7.39 6.99 15.19
C GLU A 128 6.51 6.27 16.22
N HIS A 129 5.77 5.24 15.79
CA HIS A 129 4.79 4.51 16.59
C HIS A 129 5.19 3.06 16.88
N GLY A 130 6.40 2.65 16.47
CA GLY A 130 6.81 1.25 16.45
C GLY A 130 8.16 0.97 17.11
N GLU A 131 8.58 -0.29 17.01
CA GLU A 131 9.78 -0.79 17.69
C GLU A 131 11.05 -0.75 16.82
N LYS A 132 10.91 -0.41 15.53
CA LYS A 132 11.98 -0.46 14.53
C LYS A 132 12.28 0.92 13.99
N THR A 133 13.50 1.11 13.49
CA THR A 133 13.84 2.32 12.75
C THR A 133 13.13 2.33 11.39
N ALA A 134 13.01 3.51 10.75
CA ALA A 134 12.43 3.60 9.41
C ALA A 134 13.21 2.76 8.38
N ALA A 135 14.53 2.66 8.54
CA ALA A 135 15.38 1.83 7.69
C ALA A 135 15.12 0.33 7.88
N ASP A 136 14.95 -0.12 9.13
CA ASP A 136 14.61 -1.51 9.44
C ASP A 136 13.20 -1.88 8.94
N TYR A 137 12.24 -0.96 9.07
CA TYR A 137 10.92 -1.13 8.46
C TYR A 137 11.02 -1.22 6.95
N ARG A 138 11.76 -0.32 6.30
CA ARG A 138 11.98 -0.37 4.86
C ARG A 138 12.55 -1.72 4.43
N ALA A 139 13.57 -2.25 5.11
CA ALA A 139 14.15 -3.57 4.80
C ALA A 139 13.16 -4.72 4.99
N TYR A 140 12.34 -4.66 6.05
CA TYR A 140 11.26 -5.62 6.28
C TYR A 140 10.23 -5.61 5.14
N TYR A 141 9.72 -4.43 4.77
CA TYR A 141 8.76 -4.27 3.67
C TYR A 141 9.39 -4.54 2.29
N GLU A 142 10.70 -4.34 2.12
CA GLU A 142 11.40 -4.71 0.90
C GLU A 142 11.40 -6.23 0.71
N THR A 143 11.54 -6.99 1.79
CA THR A 143 11.40 -8.46 1.73
C THR A 143 9.95 -8.85 1.45
N GLY A 144 9.01 -8.21 2.16
CA GLY A 144 7.57 -8.44 2.00
C GLY A 144 7.07 -8.17 0.58
N TYR A 145 7.32 -6.99 0.03
CA TYR A 145 6.73 -6.56 -1.24
C TYR A 145 7.45 -7.09 -2.48
N ARG A 146 8.67 -7.62 -2.36
CA ARG A 146 9.49 -8.01 -3.50
C ARG A 146 8.75 -8.95 -4.44
N THR A 147 8.66 -8.54 -5.71
CA THR A 147 8.10 -9.34 -6.80
C THR A 147 8.62 -8.79 -8.13
N ASP A 148 8.61 -9.63 -9.16
CA ASP A 148 8.79 -9.26 -10.57
C ASP A 148 7.46 -9.15 -11.33
N VAL A 149 6.33 -9.40 -10.65
CA VAL A 149 4.98 -9.23 -11.19
C VAL A 149 4.45 -7.85 -10.81
N ASP A 150 4.53 -6.92 -11.75
CA ASP A 150 4.22 -5.50 -11.54
C ASP A 150 2.72 -5.21 -11.59
N ARG A 151 1.93 -6.02 -12.31
CA ARG A 151 0.48 -5.85 -12.48
C ARG A 151 -0.24 -7.19 -12.46
N ILE A 152 -1.42 -7.21 -11.85
CA ILE A 152 -2.34 -8.35 -11.84
C ILE A 152 -3.68 -7.87 -12.42
N GLU A 153 -4.23 -8.60 -13.37
CA GLU A 153 -5.57 -8.34 -13.93
C GLU A 153 -6.48 -9.53 -13.64
N ILE A 154 -7.61 -9.27 -12.98
CA ILE A 154 -8.59 -10.27 -12.57
C ILE A 154 -9.93 -9.93 -13.21
N HIS A 155 -10.44 -10.84 -14.04
CA HIS A 155 -11.74 -10.69 -14.70
C HIS A 155 -12.44 -12.04 -14.82
N GLY A 156 -13.61 -12.18 -14.18
CA GLY A 156 -14.30 -13.45 -14.07
C GLY A 156 -13.45 -14.49 -13.33
N ASP A 157 -13.19 -15.63 -13.97
CA ASP A 157 -12.34 -16.70 -13.44
C ASP A 157 -10.85 -16.56 -13.83
N LYS A 158 -10.52 -15.58 -14.70
CA LYS A 158 -9.18 -15.42 -15.26
C LYS A 158 -8.35 -14.46 -14.43
N VAL A 159 -7.13 -14.88 -14.10
CA VAL A 159 -6.07 -14.04 -13.49
C VAL A 159 -4.87 -13.97 -14.42
N SER A 160 -4.42 -12.77 -14.73
CA SER A 160 -3.27 -12.48 -15.59
C SER A 160 -2.15 -11.82 -14.80
N PHE A 161 -0.94 -12.36 -14.90
CA PHE A 161 0.27 -11.90 -14.21
C PHE A 161 1.18 -11.22 -15.21
N HIS A 162 1.45 -9.94 -15.02
CA HIS A 162 2.27 -9.14 -15.92
C HIS A 162 3.64 -8.86 -15.30
N SER A 163 4.70 -9.25 -16.01
CA SER A 163 6.09 -9.00 -15.64
C SER A 163 6.87 -8.47 -16.85
N ALA A 164 8.11 -8.05 -16.63
CA ALA A 164 9.03 -7.74 -17.72
C ALA A 164 9.30 -8.94 -18.65
N ALA A 165 9.16 -10.18 -18.16
CA ALA A 165 9.34 -11.39 -18.94
C ALA A 165 8.13 -11.72 -19.84
N GLY A 166 7.00 -11.04 -19.65
CA GLY A 166 5.76 -11.25 -20.39
C GLY A 166 4.56 -11.43 -19.47
N THR A 167 3.46 -11.85 -20.08
CA THR A 167 2.20 -12.12 -19.37
C THR A 167 1.90 -13.62 -19.38
N VAL A 168 1.54 -14.16 -18.22
CA VAL A 168 0.97 -15.52 -18.10
C VAL A 168 -0.42 -15.42 -17.49
N SER A 169 -1.35 -16.26 -17.93
CA SER A 169 -2.74 -16.26 -17.48
C SER A 169 -3.21 -17.64 -17.07
N GLY A 170 -4.08 -17.70 -16.06
CA GLY A 170 -4.79 -18.92 -15.67
C GLY A 170 -6.27 -18.64 -15.40
N SER A 171 -7.13 -19.62 -15.65
CA SER A 171 -8.48 -19.67 -15.08
C SER A 171 -8.42 -20.42 -13.75
N TYR A 172 -9.04 -19.87 -12.72
CA TYR A 172 -8.94 -20.34 -11.35
C TYR A 172 -10.32 -20.68 -10.78
N ALA A 173 -10.39 -21.79 -10.04
CA ALA A 173 -11.57 -22.20 -9.29
C ALA A 173 -11.29 -22.10 -7.79
N ASP A 174 -12.35 -21.88 -7.00
CA ASP A 174 -12.30 -21.90 -5.54
C ASP A 174 -11.69 -23.21 -5.02
N ASP A 175 -10.79 -23.10 -4.05
CA ASP A 175 -10.13 -24.20 -3.35
C ASP A 175 -10.21 -24.02 -1.82
N GLY A 176 -11.22 -23.27 -1.37
CA GLY A 176 -11.52 -23.00 0.03
C GLY A 176 -10.65 -21.92 0.66
N TYR A 177 -10.59 -21.93 1.99
CA TYR A 177 -9.78 -21.00 2.76
C TYR A 177 -9.06 -21.69 3.91
N GLU A 178 -8.01 -21.06 4.42
CA GLU A 178 -7.22 -21.52 5.56
C GLU A 178 -7.10 -20.41 6.60
N ILE A 179 -7.21 -20.79 7.88
CA ILE A 179 -7.07 -19.86 9.01
C ILE A 179 -5.66 -20.01 9.56
N LEU A 180 -4.89 -18.93 9.50
CA LEU A 180 -3.55 -18.86 10.07
C LEU A 180 -3.59 -18.18 11.44
N THR A 181 -2.84 -18.71 12.40
CA THR A 181 -2.61 -18.07 13.70
C THR A 181 -1.15 -17.68 13.81
N TYR A 182 -0.90 -16.40 14.08
CA TYR A 182 0.46 -15.84 14.17
C TYR A 182 0.96 -15.84 15.61
N GLU A 183 2.27 -15.69 15.80
CA GLU A 183 2.91 -15.73 17.14
C GLU A 183 2.32 -14.71 18.13
N LYS A 184 1.86 -13.55 17.64
CA LYS A 184 1.22 -12.51 18.47
C LYS A 184 -0.21 -12.86 18.90
N GLY A 185 -0.75 -13.99 18.45
CA GLY A 185 -2.11 -14.46 18.73
C GLY A 185 -3.19 -13.89 17.81
N ASN A 186 -2.86 -12.91 16.97
CA ASN A 186 -3.75 -12.47 15.89
C ASN A 186 -3.79 -13.53 14.78
N ARG A 187 -4.86 -13.46 13.97
CA ARG A 187 -5.18 -14.45 12.94
C ARG A 187 -5.35 -13.80 11.58
N GLY A 188 -5.29 -14.61 10.53
CA GLY A 188 -5.59 -14.19 9.16
C GLY A 188 -6.26 -15.31 8.38
N VAL A 189 -7.01 -14.96 7.34
CA VAL A 189 -7.64 -15.94 6.44
C VAL A 189 -6.97 -15.85 5.08
N ARG A 190 -6.51 -17.00 4.56
CA ARG A 190 -6.04 -17.16 3.18
C ARG A 190 -7.15 -17.76 2.33
N TYR A 191 -7.63 -17.03 1.33
CA TYR A 191 -8.58 -17.57 0.34
C TYR A 191 -7.79 -18.17 -0.81
N VAL A 192 -7.98 -19.47 -1.06
CA VAL A 192 -7.17 -20.26 -1.98
C VAL A 192 -7.94 -20.49 -3.26
N PHE A 193 -7.28 -20.28 -4.40
CA PHE A 193 -7.81 -20.66 -5.71
C PHE A 193 -6.80 -21.52 -6.45
N ARG A 194 -7.31 -22.53 -7.14
CA ARG A 194 -6.54 -23.50 -7.92
C ARG A 194 -6.72 -23.25 -9.41
N LYS A 195 -5.62 -23.21 -10.15
CA LYS A 195 -5.67 -23.09 -11.61
C LYS A 195 -6.27 -24.35 -12.21
N VAL A 196 -7.29 -24.18 -13.06
CA VAL A 196 -7.97 -25.26 -13.76
C VAL A 196 -7.69 -25.26 -15.27
N ALA A 197 -7.30 -24.12 -15.83
CA ALA A 197 -6.91 -23.97 -17.23
C ALA A 197 -5.97 -22.77 -17.43
N GLY A 198 -5.41 -22.63 -18.63
CA GLY A 198 -4.55 -21.51 -19.02
C GLY A 198 -3.08 -21.92 -19.22
N ASP A 199 -2.20 -20.93 -19.17
CA ASP A 199 -0.79 -21.07 -19.53
C ASP A 199 -0.05 -22.00 -18.56
N ALA A 200 0.89 -22.78 -19.07
CA ALA A 200 1.74 -23.64 -18.25
C ALA A 200 2.54 -22.84 -17.21
N GLY A 201 2.95 -21.62 -17.56
CA GLY A 201 3.71 -20.72 -16.68
C GLY A 201 2.88 -20.00 -15.61
N ALA A 202 1.53 -20.02 -15.68
CA ALA A 202 0.71 -19.46 -14.62
C ALA A 202 0.77 -20.34 -13.36
N PRO A 203 0.76 -19.78 -12.14
CA PRO A 203 0.83 -20.56 -10.89
C PRO A 203 -0.27 -21.62 -10.78
N ALA A 204 0.01 -22.77 -10.17
CA ALA A 204 -1.04 -23.76 -9.92
C ALA A 204 -2.00 -23.34 -8.79
N PHE A 205 -1.51 -22.54 -7.84
CA PHE A 205 -2.27 -22.01 -6.71
C PHE A 205 -2.00 -20.53 -6.52
N ILE A 206 -3.04 -19.82 -6.13
CA ILE A 206 -2.98 -18.45 -5.64
C ILE A 206 -3.74 -18.35 -4.31
N GLN A 207 -3.25 -17.51 -3.40
CA GLN A 207 -3.84 -17.30 -2.09
C GLN A 207 -3.91 -15.80 -1.79
N PHE A 208 -5.11 -15.31 -1.52
CA PHE A 208 -5.35 -13.91 -1.16
C PHE A 208 -5.42 -13.74 0.36
N SER A 209 -4.83 -12.64 0.85
CA SER A 209 -5.01 -12.12 2.20
C SER A 209 -5.21 -10.61 2.10
N ASP A 210 -6.39 -10.12 2.47
CA ASP A 210 -6.77 -8.70 2.36
C ASP A 210 -7.41 -8.13 3.63
N HIS A 211 -7.17 -8.80 4.77
CA HIS A 211 -7.70 -8.45 6.09
C HIS A 211 -9.22 -8.65 6.26
N ALA A 212 -9.93 -9.10 5.22
CA ALA A 212 -11.35 -9.43 5.31
C ALA A 212 -11.60 -10.93 5.50
N ILE A 213 -12.62 -11.27 6.28
CA ILE A 213 -12.96 -12.66 6.63
C ILE A 213 -14.29 -13.13 6.05
N ALA A 214 -14.98 -12.27 5.28
CA ALA A 214 -16.27 -12.55 4.67
C ALA A 214 -16.40 -11.74 3.36
N PRO A 215 -17.40 -12.03 2.49
CA PRO A 215 -17.56 -11.37 1.20
C PRO A 215 -17.55 -9.84 1.26
N VAL A 216 -16.56 -9.26 0.59
CA VAL A 216 -16.37 -7.81 0.43
C VAL A 216 -15.42 -7.56 -0.74
N LYS A 217 -15.57 -6.42 -1.40
CA LYS A 217 -14.59 -5.97 -2.41
C LYS A 217 -13.29 -5.59 -1.72
N ALA A 218 -12.18 -6.13 -2.19
CA ALA A 218 -10.86 -5.82 -1.65
C ALA A 218 -10.48 -4.36 -1.92
N GLY A 219 -9.89 -3.69 -0.92
CA GLY A 219 -9.25 -2.37 -1.10
C GLY A 219 -7.79 -2.51 -1.55
N HIS A 220 -7.08 -3.47 -0.97
CA HIS A 220 -5.75 -3.95 -1.36
C HIS A 220 -5.63 -5.41 -0.96
N TYR A 221 -4.60 -6.11 -1.41
CA TYR A 221 -4.34 -7.47 -0.95
C TYR A 221 -2.86 -7.85 -0.98
N HIS A 222 -2.53 -8.86 -0.20
CA HIS A 222 -1.32 -9.66 -0.32
C HIS A 222 -1.63 -10.92 -1.13
N LEU A 223 -0.79 -11.22 -2.11
CA LEU A 223 -0.96 -12.38 -3.00
C LEU A 223 0.22 -13.33 -2.85
N TYR A 224 -0.08 -14.61 -2.68
CA TYR A 224 0.90 -15.67 -2.59
C TYR A 224 0.60 -16.67 -3.70
N TRP A 225 1.60 -17.08 -4.46
CA TRP A 225 1.38 -17.94 -5.62
C TRP A 225 2.53 -18.90 -5.83
N GLY A 226 2.20 -20.06 -6.37
CA GLY A 226 3.17 -21.13 -6.58
C GLY A 226 2.52 -22.42 -7.03
N ASN A 227 3.28 -23.50 -6.99
CA ASN A 227 2.83 -24.82 -7.44
C ASN A 227 2.54 -25.79 -6.29
N ASP A 228 2.83 -25.39 -5.05
CA ASP A 228 2.58 -26.17 -3.85
C ASP A 228 1.69 -25.36 -2.90
N ARG A 229 0.44 -25.83 -2.72
CA ARG A 229 -0.56 -25.17 -1.87
C ARG A 229 -0.10 -25.06 -0.40
N ALA A 230 0.52 -26.12 0.12
CA ALA A 230 0.88 -26.19 1.54
C ALA A 230 2.08 -25.29 1.83
N ALA A 231 3.10 -25.31 0.96
CA ALA A 231 4.28 -24.46 1.10
C ALA A 231 3.92 -22.96 1.11
N LEU A 232 2.89 -22.53 0.36
CA LEU A 232 2.43 -21.13 0.37
C LEU A 232 1.80 -20.69 1.71
N LEU A 233 1.28 -21.63 2.49
CA LEU A 233 0.74 -21.32 3.83
C LEU A 233 1.87 -21.16 4.86
N GLU A 234 3.02 -21.79 4.62
CA GLU A 234 4.22 -21.65 5.44
C GLU A 234 5.01 -20.36 5.11
N GLU A 235 4.74 -19.73 3.96
CA GLU A 235 5.36 -18.46 3.56
C GLU A 235 4.75 -17.28 4.33
N LEU A 236 5.59 -16.68 5.19
CA LEU A 236 5.24 -15.56 6.06
C LEU A 236 6.15 -14.34 5.86
N THR A 237 7.13 -14.42 4.97
CA THR A 237 8.19 -13.42 4.79
C THR A 237 8.05 -12.59 3.52
N ASN A 238 7.64 -13.21 2.42
CA ASN A 238 7.37 -12.55 1.14
C ASN A 238 5.86 -12.58 0.85
N TRP A 239 5.29 -11.40 0.70
CA TRP A 239 3.86 -11.14 0.54
C TRP A 239 3.65 -9.97 -0.42
N PRO A 240 3.89 -10.18 -1.72
CA PRO A 240 3.67 -9.18 -2.75
C PRO A 240 2.29 -8.53 -2.60
N THR A 241 2.28 -7.20 -2.64
CA THR A 241 1.12 -6.40 -2.24
C THR A 241 0.66 -5.53 -3.38
N TYR A 242 -0.65 -5.49 -3.58
CA TYR A 242 -1.26 -4.85 -4.73
C TYR A 242 -2.40 -3.93 -4.31
N TYR A 243 -2.45 -2.76 -4.95
CA TYR A 243 -3.52 -1.77 -4.85
C TYR A 243 -4.17 -1.57 -6.22
N PRO A 244 -5.39 -1.01 -6.33
CA PRO A 244 -6.03 -0.75 -7.60
C PRO A 244 -5.14 0.11 -8.52
N ALA A 245 -5.08 -0.26 -9.81
CA ALA A 245 -4.18 0.35 -10.78
C ALA A 245 -4.53 1.82 -11.11
N ASP A 246 -5.74 2.27 -10.77
CA ASP A 246 -6.19 3.64 -10.96
C ASP A 246 -5.81 4.58 -9.81
N LEU A 247 -5.32 4.05 -8.69
CA LEU A 247 -4.80 4.87 -7.60
C LEU A 247 -3.46 5.49 -7.98
N THR A 248 -3.31 6.76 -7.63
CA THR A 248 -2.03 7.46 -7.69
C THR A 248 -1.14 7.08 -6.51
N GLU A 249 0.16 7.29 -6.66
CA GLU A 249 1.14 7.11 -5.58
C GLU A 249 0.73 7.81 -4.28
N SER A 250 0.24 9.06 -4.35
CA SER A 250 -0.16 9.82 -3.17
C SER A 250 -1.43 9.26 -2.50
N GLN A 251 -2.34 8.65 -3.27
CA GLN A 251 -3.51 7.96 -2.71
C GLN A 251 -3.08 6.69 -1.98
N ILE A 252 -2.20 5.88 -2.58
CA ILE A 252 -1.66 4.67 -1.93
C ILE A 252 -0.92 5.04 -0.63
N VAL A 253 -0.10 6.08 -0.66
CA VAL A 253 0.58 6.57 0.55
C VAL A 253 -0.43 7.03 1.62
N ALA A 254 -1.47 7.77 1.23
CA ALA A 254 -2.49 8.22 2.17
C ALA A 254 -3.27 7.05 2.80
N GLU A 255 -3.61 6.03 2.01
CA GLU A 255 -4.26 4.82 2.51
C GLU A 255 -3.33 4.03 3.46
N MET A 256 -2.07 3.84 3.09
CA MET A 256 -1.08 3.18 3.95
C MET A 256 -0.79 3.93 5.26
N LEU A 257 -0.95 5.26 5.28
CA LEU A 257 -0.81 6.08 6.49
C LEU A 257 -2.06 6.04 7.39
N ALA A 258 -3.23 5.67 6.83
CA ALA A 258 -4.43 5.44 7.61
C ALA A 258 -4.43 4.09 8.34
N HIS A 259 -3.42 3.24 8.08
CA HIS A 259 -3.24 1.89 8.63
C HIS A 259 -2.02 1.77 9.57
#